data_AF-A0A163E5N7-F1
#
_entry.id   AF-A0A163E5N7-F1
#
_cell.length_a   1.000
_cell.length_b   1.000
_cell.length_c   1.000
_cell.angle_alpha   90.00
_cell.angle_beta   90.00
_cell.angle_gamma   90.00
#
_symmetry.space_group_name_H-M   'P 1'
#
loop_
_entity.id
_entity.type
_entity.pdbx_description
1 polymer ?
#
loop_
_entity_poly.entity_id
_entity_poly.type
_entity_poly.pdbx_seq_one_letter_code
_entity_poly.pdbx_strand_id
1 'polypeptide(L)'
;MTFLRVSLARVFRDSSATLPRLVPALCPAIPLRMKAPHIILTASFPRRISHLANPSVSRTTTIRHAPCQSWSQAMSQLDPSCTAPRDTTLSSYKPNTMPSKSLTLILAATPSLGIGKSGGLPWPQLKQEMGYFARVTKRTWPTGISEGDAAGQMAEKRTRMNAVVMGRKTWDSIPERFRPLAGRVNVVVTRDTNAFTKTLGNGEEQGGRTGNTPSPLVASSVSDALQQLQSDKVGIEVDKIMVIGGASIYEQALKRKEAKHVLLTKIQREYECDTFFSEDLDGTNWKKASPEELKEFTGEAFEHGTEVEEKDVRFEFCLYNRVA
;
A
#
# COMPACT_ATOMS: atom_id res chain seq x y z
N MET A 1 23.04 -73.70 -0.47
CA MET A 1 23.36 -72.27 -0.37
C MET A 1 22.56 -71.71 0.81
N THR A 2 23.00 -71.88 2.07
CA THR A 2 23.79 -70.90 2.87
C THR A 2 23.12 -69.51 2.85
N PHE A 3 22.66 -68.86 3.94
CA PHE A 3 23.17 -68.75 5.32
C PHE A 3 22.06 -68.27 6.31
N LEU A 4 22.11 -68.79 7.56
CA LEU A 4 21.78 -68.23 8.92
C LEU A 4 20.46 -67.46 9.18
N ARG A 5 19.50 -67.95 10.01
CA ARG A 5 19.37 -67.91 11.52
C ARG A 5 19.55 -66.49 12.13
N VAL A 6 18.62 -65.95 12.93
CA VAL A 6 18.32 -66.33 14.34
C VAL A 6 16.89 -65.92 14.76
N SER A 7 16.27 -66.76 15.61
CA SER A 7 15.02 -66.55 16.36
C SER A 7 15.26 -65.98 17.77
N LEU A 8 14.26 -65.29 18.34
CA LEU A 8 13.75 -65.28 19.74
C LEU A 8 13.03 -63.92 19.96
N ALA A 9 11.96 -63.72 20.72
CA ALA A 9 10.98 -64.54 21.41
C ALA A 9 9.81 -63.59 21.82
N ARG A 10 8.61 -64.14 22.00
CA ARG A 10 7.42 -63.47 22.53
C ARG A 10 7.62 -63.00 23.98
N VAL A 11 7.06 -61.83 24.33
CA VAL A 11 6.36 -61.64 25.61
C VAL A 11 5.05 -60.90 25.34
N PHE A 12 4.00 -61.45 25.94
CA PHE A 12 2.59 -61.08 25.87
C PHE A 12 2.22 -60.23 27.10
N ARG A 13 1.02 -59.61 27.02
CA ARG A 13 0.14 -59.08 28.09
C ARG A 13 0.34 -57.61 28.50
N ASP A 14 -0.54 -56.68 28.10
CA ASP A 14 -1.95 -56.43 28.51
C ASP A 14 -2.07 -55.87 29.94
N SER A 15 -2.50 -54.60 30.08
CA SER A 15 -3.44 -54.14 31.12
C SER A 15 -3.76 -52.65 31.03
N SER A 16 -5.05 -52.40 30.91
CA SER A 16 -5.83 -51.21 31.22
C SER A 16 -5.51 -50.56 32.57
N ALA A 17 -5.56 -49.21 32.64
CA ALA A 17 -6.23 -48.47 33.73
C ALA A 17 -6.29 -46.97 33.36
N THR A 18 -7.46 -46.36 33.14
CA THR A 18 -8.41 -45.77 34.10
C THR A 18 -8.14 -44.28 34.35
N LEU A 19 -9.15 -43.47 33.95
CA LEU A 19 -9.38 -42.06 34.26
C LEU A 19 -9.30 -41.74 35.76
N PRO A 20 -9.19 -40.46 36.11
CA PRO A 20 -10.22 -39.91 36.99
C PRO A 20 -10.84 -38.61 36.48
N ARG A 21 -12.16 -38.55 36.64
CA ARG A 21 -12.99 -37.34 36.67
C ARG A 21 -12.76 -36.59 37.99
N LEU A 22 -12.76 -35.26 37.95
CA LEU A 22 -13.23 -34.42 39.05
C LEU A 22 -14.07 -33.27 38.47
N VAL A 23 -15.24 -33.09 39.10
CA VAL A 23 -16.29 -32.12 38.80
C VAL A 23 -16.38 -31.16 40.02
N PRO A 24 -17.32 -30.20 40.09
CA PRO A 24 -17.18 -28.77 39.76
C PRO A 24 -17.17 -27.83 40.99
N ALA A 25 -16.85 -26.55 40.79
CA ALA A 25 -17.26 -25.45 41.68
C ALA A 25 -17.61 -24.23 40.80
N LEU A 26 -18.89 -23.91 40.62
CA LEU A 26 -19.72 -22.99 41.44
C LEU A 26 -19.20 -21.52 41.46
N CYS A 27 -19.86 -20.72 40.62
CA CYS A 27 -20.14 -19.26 40.60
C CYS A 27 -20.15 -18.55 41.99
N PRO A 28 -19.92 -17.21 42.09
CA PRO A 28 -20.91 -16.24 41.60
C PRO A 28 -20.38 -14.93 40.98
N ALA A 29 -21.34 -14.22 40.40
CA ALA A 29 -21.25 -12.95 39.70
C ALA A 29 -21.50 -11.73 40.63
N ILE A 30 -21.29 -10.52 40.05
CA ILE A 30 -21.87 -9.19 40.41
C ILE A 30 -21.13 -8.40 41.53
N PRO A 31 -21.07 -7.04 41.57
CA PRO A 31 -21.69 -6.00 40.71
C PRO A 31 -20.77 -4.89 40.13
N LEU A 32 -21.36 -4.20 39.15
CA LEU A 32 -21.22 -2.79 38.78
C LEU A 32 -20.98 -1.82 39.97
N ARG A 33 -20.10 -0.83 39.78
CA ARG A 33 -20.27 0.48 40.42
C ARG A 33 -19.70 1.62 39.58
N MET A 34 -20.62 2.49 39.14
CA MET A 34 -20.40 3.80 38.55
C MET A 34 -19.56 4.71 39.45
N LYS A 35 -18.75 5.60 38.84
CA LYS A 35 -18.43 6.93 39.38
C LYS A 35 -17.98 7.87 38.26
N ALA A 36 -18.90 8.77 37.89
CA ALA A 36 -18.58 10.02 37.21
C ALA A 36 -18.06 11.04 38.25
N PRO A 37 -17.22 12.00 37.85
CA PRO A 37 -17.16 13.29 38.50
C PRO A 37 -17.75 14.37 37.59
N HIS A 38 -18.84 14.97 38.08
CA HIS A 38 -19.25 16.32 37.70
C HIS A 38 -18.14 17.31 38.07
N ILE A 39 -17.68 18.10 37.10
CA ILE A 39 -17.02 19.38 37.39
C ILE A 39 -17.95 20.48 36.88
N ILE A 40 -18.49 21.20 37.85
CA ILE A 40 -19.23 22.44 37.70
C ILE A 40 -18.19 23.55 37.58
N LEU A 41 -18.23 24.33 36.49
CA LEU A 41 -17.57 25.62 36.42
C LEU A 41 -18.59 26.66 35.96
N THR A 42 -19.16 27.31 36.96
CA THR A 42 -19.90 28.56 36.85
C THR A 42 -18.92 29.71 36.68
N ALA A 43 -19.10 30.55 35.66
CA ALA A 43 -18.62 31.92 35.69
C ALA A 43 -19.60 32.82 34.94
N SER A 44 -20.00 33.89 35.61
CA SER A 44 -21.07 34.82 35.25
C SER A 44 -20.45 36.19 34.98
N PHE A 45 -20.74 36.77 33.79
CA PHE A 45 -20.85 38.21 33.44
C PHE A 45 -19.65 39.18 33.71
N PRO A 46 -19.53 40.41 33.11
CA PRO A 46 -20.60 41.22 32.49
C PRO A 46 -20.29 42.04 31.20
N ARG A 47 -21.40 42.59 30.62
CA ARG A 47 -21.65 43.91 29.96
C ARG A 47 -20.53 44.61 29.14
N ARG A 48 -20.72 44.98 27.86
CA ARG A 48 -21.57 46.02 27.19
C ARG A 48 -20.81 47.37 26.99
N ILE A 49 -21.12 48.03 25.85
CA ILE A 49 -20.95 49.47 25.46
C ILE A 49 -19.69 49.72 24.57
N SER A 50 -19.68 50.44 23.43
CA SER A 50 -20.68 51.00 22.48
C SER A 50 -19.95 51.78 21.35
N HIS A 51 -20.66 52.05 20.22
CA HIS A 51 -20.50 53.21 19.29
C HIS A 51 -19.23 53.28 18.40
N LEU A 52 -19.20 53.71 17.13
CA LEU A 52 -20.09 54.50 16.23
C LEU A 52 -19.64 54.30 14.74
N ALA A 53 -20.62 54.38 13.81
CA ALA A 53 -20.66 54.97 12.44
C ALA A 53 -19.39 55.01 11.54
N ASN A 54 -19.40 54.89 10.20
CA ASN A 54 -20.35 55.31 9.14
C ASN A 54 -19.91 54.69 7.77
N PRO A 55 -20.53 54.96 6.59
CA PRO A 55 -20.80 53.94 5.56
C PRO A 55 -20.08 54.22 4.23
N SER A 56 -20.15 53.30 3.25
CA SER A 56 -20.32 53.66 1.82
C SER A 56 -20.41 52.45 0.89
N VAL A 57 -21.50 52.47 0.12
CA VAL A 57 -21.61 52.09 -1.30
C VAL A 57 -21.42 50.62 -1.69
N SER A 58 -22.60 49.99 -1.75
CA SER A 58 -23.05 48.92 -2.65
C SER A 58 -22.43 48.84 -4.05
N ARG A 59 -22.09 47.62 -4.49
CA ARG A 59 -22.39 47.10 -5.85
C ARG A 59 -22.57 45.58 -5.81
N THR A 60 -23.83 45.17 -5.87
CA THR A 60 -24.28 43.80 -6.15
C THR A 60 -24.25 43.61 -7.66
N THR A 61 -23.33 42.81 -8.20
CA THR A 61 -23.42 42.34 -9.59
C THR A 61 -24.10 40.98 -9.58
N THR A 62 -25.40 41.00 -9.82
CA THR A 62 -26.20 39.83 -10.18
C THR A 62 -25.78 39.36 -11.57
N ILE A 63 -25.07 38.24 -11.65
CA ILE A 63 -24.82 37.54 -12.93
C ILE A 63 -26.15 36.90 -13.35
N ARG A 64 -26.87 37.54 -14.27
CA ARG A 64 -28.00 36.91 -14.97
C ARG A 64 -27.45 35.97 -16.04
N HIS A 65 -27.91 34.72 -16.02
CA HIS A 65 -27.69 33.75 -17.09
C HIS A 65 -28.31 34.26 -18.39
N ALA A 66 -27.51 34.32 -19.46
CA ALA A 66 -27.99 34.46 -20.83
C ALA A 66 -28.09 33.05 -21.48
N PRO A 67 -29.14 32.77 -22.28
CA PRO A 67 -29.36 31.45 -22.83
C PRO A 67 -28.42 31.14 -24.00
N CYS A 68 -28.02 29.87 -24.07
CA CYS A 68 -27.21 29.26 -25.11
C CYS A 68 -27.88 29.44 -26.49
N GLN A 69 -27.27 30.20 -27.39
CA GLN A 69 -27.62 30.23 -28.80
C GLN A 69 -26.59 29.42 -29.61
N SER A 70 -27.10 28.70 -30.60
CA SER A 70 -26.39 27.66 -31.35
C SER A 70 -25.21 28.21 -32.17
N TRP A 71 -24.14 27.41 -32.25
CA TRP A 71 -22.92 27.68 -33.02
C TRP A 71 -23.13 27.85 -34.54
N SER A 72 -24.32 27.56 -35.07
CA SER A 72 -24.60 27.65 -36.51
C SER A 72 -24.78 29.08 -37.03
N GLN A 73 -25.15 30.04 -36.16
CA GLN A 73 -25.39 31.43 -36.58
C GLN A 73 -24.16 32.35 -36.51
N ALA A 74 -23.12 31.97 -35.75
CA ALA A 74 -21.88 32.77 -35.64
C ALA A 74 -20.93 32.59 -36.83
N MET A 75 -21.10 31.54 -37.65
CA MET A 75 -20.20 31.24 -38.77
C MET A 75 -20.57 31.96 -40.09
N SER A 76 -21.66 32.72 -40.13
CA SER A 76 -22.14 33.39 -41.35
C SER A 76 -21.64 34.83 -41.53
N GLN A 77 -20.82 35.37 -40.62
CA GLN A 77 -20.36 36.77 -40.69
C GLN A 77 -18.84 36.94 -40.54
N LEU A 78 -18.05 36.12 -41.23
CA LEU A 78 -16.61 36.36 -41.35
C LEU A 78 -16.28 36.94 -42.73
N ASP A 79 -15.70 38.14 -42.71
CA ASP A 79 -15.21 38.92 -43.85
C ASP A 79 -14.03 38.21 -44.56
N PRO A 80 -14.05 38.03 -45.90
CA PRO A 80 -12.99 37.32 -46.62
C PRO A 80 -11.64 38.05 -46.73
N SER A 81 -11.50 39.28 -46.22
CA SER A 81 -10.30 40.10 -46.45
C SER A 81 -9.29 40.12 -45.28
N CYS A 82 -9.60 39.50 -44.14
CA CYS A 82 -8.71 39.55 -42.97
C CYS A 82 -7.56 38.51 -43.09
N THR A 83 -6.45 38.94 -43.69
CA THR A 83 -5.22 38.12 -43.75
C THR A 83 -4.49 38.23 -42.41
N ALA A 84 -4.56 37.20 -41.58
CA ALA A 84 -3.81 37.11 -40.34
C ALA A 84 -2.29 37.00 -40.63
N PRO A 85 -1.42 37.73 -39.90
CA PRO A 85 0.02 37.59 -40.05
C PRO A 85 0.46 36.18 -39.64
N ARG A 86 1.23 35.51 -40.51
CA ARG A 86 1.91 34.24 -40.20
C ARG A 86 3.06 34.51 -39.25
N ASP A 87 2.77 34.51 -37.95
CA ASP A 87 3.82 34.40 -36.94
C ASP A 87 4.32 32.94 -36.94
N THR A 88 5.49 32.77 -37.56
CA THR A 88 6.17 31.48 -37.66
C THR A 88 7.06 31.32 -36.43
N THR A 89 6.44 31.15 -35.28
CA THR A 89 7.11 30.69 -34.06
C THR A 89 6.28 29.58 -33.43
N LEU A 90 6.44 28.37 -33.97
CA LEU A 90 5.95 27.13 -33.37
C LEU A 90 6.74 26.88 -32.08
N SER A 91 6.39 27.60 -31.02
CA SER A 91 6.82 27.34 -29.66
C SER A 91 6.42 25.90 -29.31
N SER A 92 7.42 25.05 -29.08
CA SER A 92 7.24 23.64 -28.78
C SER A 92 6.33 23.49 -27.56
N TYR A 93 5.06 23.14 -27.80
CA TYR A 93 4.13 22.80 -26.74
C TYR A 93 4.62 21.50 -26.11
N LYS A 94 5.40 21.59 -25.04
CA LYS A 94 5.71 20.46 -24.19
C LYS A 94 4.40 20.09 -23.51
N PRO A 95 3.81 18.90 -23.75
CA PRO A 95 2.62 18.50 -23.01
C PRO A 95 2.99 18.57 -21.53
N ASN A 96 2.16 19.26 -20.73
CA ASN A 96 2.24 19.28 -19.28
C ASN A 96 2.16 17.84 -18.78
N THR A 97 3.32 17.20 -18.68
CA THR A 97 3.43 15.85 -18.18
C THR A 97 3.37 16.02 -16.68
N MET A 98 2.21 15.72 -16.08
CA MET A 98 2.11 15.69 -14.62
C MET A 98 3.28 14.86 -14.08
N PRO A 99 3.98 15.31 -13.02
CA PRO A 99 5.11 14.57 -12.49
C PRO A 99 4.63 13.16 -12.10
N SER A 100 5.12 12.16 -12.83
CA SER A 100 4.75 10.77 -12.58
C SER A 100 5.27 10.36 -11.20
N LYS A 101 4.39 9.82 -10.35
CA LYS A 101 4.79 9.28 -9.04
C LYS A 101 5.91 8.25 -9.21
N SER A 102 6.89 8.28 -8.30
CA SER A 102 7.98 7.30 -8.29
C SER A 102 7.47 5.91 -7.94
N LEU A 103 8.17 4.91 -8.48
CA LEU A 103 7.93 3.50 -8.26
C LEU A 103 9.01 2.96 -7.34
N THR A 104 8.57 2.30 -6.27
CA THR A 104 9.44 1.62 -5.29
C THR A 104 9.23 0.12 -5.44
N LEU A 105 10.30 -0.66 -5.59
CA LEU A 105 10.21 -2.11 -5.49
C LEU A 105 10.48 -2.50 -4.03
N ILE A 106 9.75 -3.46 -3.49
CA ILE A 106 10.01 -4.02 -2.16
C ILE A 106 10.10 -5.54 -2.26
N LEU A 107 11.19 -6.11 -1.75
CA LEU A 107 11.47 -7.55 -1.81
C LEU A 107 12.43 -7.97 -0.71
N ALA A 108 12.45 -9.28 -0.43
CA ALA A 108 13.50 -9.94 0.32
C ALA A 108 14.22 -10.91 -0.62
N ALA A 109 15.54 -11.06 -0.50
CA ALA A 109 16.32 -11.95 -1.37
C ALA A 109 17.51 -12.58 -0.65
N THR A 110 17.90 -13.78 -1.07
CA THR A 110 19.14 -14.45 -0.64
C THR A 110 20.39 -13.76 -1.24
N PRO A 111 21.61 -14.14 -0.84
CA PRO A 111 22.84 -13.59 -1.43
C PRO A 111 22.91 -13.79 -2.95
N SER A 112 22.38 -14.90 -3.46
CA SER A 112 22.27 -15.18 -4.91
C SER A 112 21.04 -14.52 -5.57
N LEU A 113 20.43 -13.52 -4.92
CA LEU A 113 19.20 -12.84 -5.36
C LEU A 113 17.99 -13.78 -5.54
N GLY A 114 17.95 -14.89 -4.82
CA GLY A 114 16.81 -15.81 -4.79
C GLY A 114 15.65 -15.23 -3.99
N ILE A 115 14.45 -15.21 -4.58
CA ILE A 115 13.25 -14.58 -3.98
C ILE A 115 12.08 -15.54 -3.78
N GLY A 116 12.16 -16.77 -4.31
CA GLY A 116 11.05 -17.71 -4.29
C GLY A 116 11.44 -19.14 -4.62
N LYS A 117 10.65 -20.06 -4.10
CA LYS A 117 10.69 -21.49 -4.40
C LYS A 117 9.27 -22.04 -4.43
N SER A 118 8.88 -22.69 -5.53
CA SER A 118 7.57 -23.33 -5.70
C SER A 118 6.38 -22.42 -5.38
N GLY A 119 6.48 -21.12 -5.67
CA GLY A 119 5.43 -20.12 -5.42
C GLY A 119 5.35 -19.57 -3.99
N GLY A 120 6.22 -20.03 -3.08
CA GLY A 120 6.35 -19.52 -1.71
C GLY A 120 7.70 -18.83 -1.47
N LEU A 121 7.88 -18.34 -0.23
CA LEU A 121 9.16 -17.83 0.25
C LEU A 121 10.04 -19.01 0.69
N PRO A 122 11.34 -19.03 0.34
CA PRO A 122 12.21 -20.18 0.55
C PRO A 122 12.78 -20.29 1.98
N TRP A 123 12.67 -19.21 2.78
CA TRP A 123 13.09 -19.16 4.18
C TRP A 123 11.91 -19.36 5.16
N PRO A 124 12.18 -19.71 6.43
CA PRO A 124 11.14 -19.77 7.47
C PRO A 124 10.36 -18.45 7.58
N GLN A 125 9.13 -18.49 8.07
CA GLN A 125 8.35 -17.26 8.27
C GLN A 125 9.05 -16.31 9.26
N LEU A 126 9.61 -15.21 8.75
CA LEU A 126 10.26 -14.15 9.52
C LEU A 126 9.21 -13.09 9.89
N LYS A 127 8.75 -13.08 11.14
CA LYS A 127 7.69 -12.18 11.60
C LYS A 127 8.14 -10.72 11.62
N GLN A 128 9.40 -10.46 11.94
CA GLN A 128 9.95 -9.10 11.97
C GLN A 128 10.01 -8.50 10.56
N GLU A 129 10.45 -9.29 9.57
CA GLU A 129 10.46 -8.91 8.16
C GLU A 129 9.04 -8.66 7.64
N MET A 130 8.10 -9.58 7.90
CA MET A 130 6.71 -9.42 7.49
C MET A 130 6.04 -8.21 8.17
N GLY A 131 6.39 -7.95 9.43
CA GLY A 131 5.95 -6.77 10.17
C GLY A 131 6.49 -5.47 9.57
N TYR A 132 7.77 -5.45 9.20
CA TYR A 132 8.40 -4.34 8.48
C TYR A 132 7.69 -4.09 7.14
N PHE A 133 7.51 -5.12 6.31
CA PHE A 133 6.77 -5.04 5.05
C PHE A 133 5.37 -4.44 5.25
N ALA A 134 4.63 -4.93 6.24
CA ALA A 134 3.27 -4.44 6.52
C ALA A 134 3.25 -2.98 6.96
N ARG A 135 4.19 -2.53 7.81
CA ARG A 135 4.27 -1.14 8.28
C ARG A 135 4.69 -0.19 7.16
N VAL A 136 5.76 -0.52 6.44
CA VAL A 136 6.29 0.33 5.36
C VAL A 136 5.27 0.47 4.22
N THR A 137 4.62 -0.62 3.82
CA THR A 137 3.62 -0.54 2.74
C THR A 137 2.33 0.15 3.16
N LYS A 138 2.01 0.24 4.46
CA LYS A 138 0.81 0.96 4.95
C LYS A 138 1.07 2.43 5.28
N ARG A 139 2.29 2.78 5.70
CA ARG A 139 2.60 4.13 6.21
C ARG A 139 2.55 5.16 5.09
N THR A 140 1.67 6.14 5.24
CA THR A 140 1.56 7.32 4.37
C THR A 140 2.15 8.55 5.04
N TRP A 141 2.63 9.51 4.25
CA TRP A 141 3.04 10.84 4.72
C TRP A 141 1.97 11.89 4.39
N PRO A 142 1.78 12.98 5.18
CA PRO A 142 2.25 13.17 6.55
C PRO A 142 1.57 12.19 7.52
N THR A 143 2.36 11.64 8.43
CA THR A 143 1.90 10.68 9.45
C THR A 143 0.90 11.34 10.40
N GLY A 144 -0.35 10.87 10.43
CA GLY A 144 -1.30 11.28 11.49
C GLY A 144 -2.68 11.74 11.05
N ILE A 145 -3.06 11.69 9.77
CA ILE A 145 -4.49 11.82 9.41
C ILE A 145 -5.18 10.46 9.63
N SER A 146 -5.21 10.04 10.90
CA SER A 146 -6.17 9.04 11.37
C SER A 146 -7.56 9.59 11.14
N GLU A 147 -8.50 8.75 10.72
CA GLU A 147 -9.84 9.14 10.33
C GLU A 147 -10.67 9.88 11.41
N GLY A 148 -10.15 10.05 12.64
CA GLY A 148 -10.84 10.54 13.83
C GLY A 148 -10.57 11.98 14.33
N ASP A 149 -9.49 12.68 13.96
CA ASP A 149 -9.08 13.89 14.71
C ASP A 149 -9.22 15.24 13.95
N ALA A 150 -9.84 15.26 12.77
CA ALA A 150 -10.00 16.50 11.98
C ALA A 150 -11.25 17.31 12.37
N ALA A 151 -11.30 17.82 13.60
CA ALA A 151 -12.21 18.90 13.97
C ALA A 151 -11.61 20.25 13.53
N GLY A 152 -11.85 20.64 12.28
CA GLY A 152 -11.67 22.03 11.83
C GLY A 152 -10.75 22.23 10.62
N GLN A 153 -11.26 21.95 9.42
CA GLN A 153 -11.13 22.76 8.20
C GLN A 153 -11.72 21.99 7.00
N MET A 154 -12.57 22.67 6.21
CA MET A 154 -13.30 22.12 5.06
C MET A 154 -12.42 21.84 3.82
N ALA A 155 -11.32 21.13 3.98
CA ALA A 155 -10.65 20.50 2.84
C ALA A 155 -11.39 19.19 2.53
N GLU A 156 -11.74 18.93 1.26
CA GLU A 156 -12.27 17.64 0.82
C GLU A 156 -11.35 16.52 1.35
N LYS A 157 -11.83 15.78 2.36
CA LYS A 157 -11.08 14.73 3.05
C LYS A 157 -10.90 13.54 2.12
N ARG A 158 -10.00 13.65 1.14
CA ARG A 158 -9.59 12.53 0.30
C ARG A 158 -8.80 11.56 1.17
N THR A 159 -9.26 10.31 1.20
CA THR A 159 -8.51 9.24 1.86
C THR A 159 -7.19 9.06 1.12
N ARG A 160 -6.06 9.10 1.85
CA ARG A 160 -4.72 8.89 1.31
C ARG A 160 -4.23 7.49 1.67
N MET A 161 -3.73 6.74 0.71
CA MET A 161 -3.19 5.38 0.92
C MET A 161 -1.99 5.12 0.01
N ASN A 162 -1.11 4.20 0.39
CA ASN A 162 -0.16 3.63 -0.56
C ASN A 162 -0.85 2.62 -1.48
N ALA A 163 -0.27 2.41 -2.65
CA ALA A 163 -0.67 1.36 -3.58
C ALA A 163 0.37 0.24 -3.62
N VAL A 164 -0.11 -1.01 -3.62
CA VAL A 164 0.70 -2.21 -3.81
C VAL A 164 0.35 -2.85 -5.16
N VAL A 165 1.35 -3.01 -6.01
CA VAL A 165 1.23 -3.61 -7.34
C VAL A 165 1.87 -4.98 -7.31
N MET A 166 1.12 -6.01 -7.71
CA MET A 166 1.60 -7.38 -7.70
C MET A 166 1.13 -8.18 -8.92
N GLY A 167 1.83 -9.27 -9.24
CA GLY A 167 1.41 -10.19 -10.28
C GLY A 167 0.37 -11.20 -9.78
N ARG A 168 -0.42 -11.76 -10.69
CA ARG A 168 -1.44 -12.78 -10.37
C ARG A 168 -0.92 -13.94 -9.51
N LYS A 169 0.27 -14.48 -9.83
CA LYS A 169 0.86 -15.59 -9.03
C LYS A 169 1.16 -15.19 -7.58
N THR A 170 1.60 -13.95 -7.36
CA THR A 170 1.85 -13.40 -6.02
C THR A 170 0.53 -13.16 -5.28
N TRP A 171 -0.50 -12.71 -5.98
CA TRP A 171 -1.85 -12.61 -5.41
C TRP A 171 -2.41 -13.97 -4.95
N ASP A 172 -2.15 -15.02 -5.72
CA ASP A 172 -2.59 -16.38 -5.41
C ASP A 172 -1.79 -17.03 -4.26
N SER A 173 -0.55 -16.61 -4.03
CA SER A 173 0.28 -17.14 -2.93
C SER A 173 -0.02 -16.50 -1.58
N ILE A 174 -0.68 -15.33 -1.55
CA ILE A 174 -1.13 -14.68 -0.31
C ILE A 174 -2.37 -15.42 0.21
N PRO A 175 -2.39 -15.88 1.48
CA PRO A 175 -3.55 -16.57 2.04
C PRO A 175 -4.83 -15.74 1.93
N GLU A 176 -5.96 -16.38 1.63
CA GLU A 176 -7.22 -15.69 1.31
C GLU A 176 -7.67 -14.71 2.42
N ARG A 177 -7.47 -15.07 3.69
CA ARG A 177 -7.77 -14.21 4.84
C ARG A 177 -6.98 -12.90 4.91
N PHE A 178 -5.89 -12.79 4.16
CA PHE A 178 -5.01 -11.62 4.13
C PHE A 178 -5.07 -10.85 2.81
N ARG A 179 -5.86 -11.31 1.82
CA ARG A 179 -6.10 -10.59 0.56
C ARG A 179 -7.54 -10.04 0.53
N PRO A 180 -7.76 -8.79 0.06
CA PRO A 180 -6.75 -7.79 -0.28
C PRO A 180 -5.95 -7.34 0.94
N LEU A 181 -4.73 -6.86 0.70
CA LEU A 181 -3.85 -6.37 1.76
C LEU A 181 -4.45 -5.11 2.39
N ALA A 182 -4.94 -5.21 3.63
CA ALA A 182 -5.67 -4.13 4.29
C ALA A 182 -4.89 -2.80 4.37
N GLY A 183 -5.61 -1.68 4.28
CA GLY A 183 -5.07 -0.31 4.40
C GLY A 183 -4.23 0.16 3.20
N ARG A 184 -4.35 -0.52 2.05
CA ARG A 184 -3.60 -0.25 0.82
C ARG A 184 -4.51 -0.39 -0.40
N VAL A 185 -4.24 0.38 -1.45
CA VAL A 185 -4.82 0.14 -2.77
C VAL A 185 -4.12 -1.07 -3.38
N ASN A 186 -4.84 -2.15 -3.62
CA ASN A 186 -4.27 -3.37 -4.19
C ASN A 186 -4.47 -3.38 -5.70
N VAL A 187 -3.40 -3.61 -6.47
CA VAL A 187 -3.47 -3.74 -7.94
C VAL A 187 -2.87 -5.07 -8.37
N VAL A 188 -3.67 -5.89 -9.04
CA VAL A 188 -3.23 -7.19 -9.57
C VAL A 188 -3.02 -7.07 -11.08
N VAL A 189 -1.79 -7.36 -11.50
CA VAL A 189 -1.40 -7.37 -12.91
C VAL A 189 -1.58 -8.78 -13.48
N THR A 190 -2.41 -8.88 -14.52
CA THR A 190 -2.71 -10.12 -15.23
C THR A 190 -2.99 -9.86 -16.70
N ARG A 191 -2.65 -10.80 -17.58
CA ARG A 191 -2.98 -10.72 -19.01
C ARG A 191 -4.47 -10.98 -19.27
N ASP A 192 -5.11 -11.78 -18.42
CA ASP A 192 -6.53 -12.11 -18.52
C ASP A 192 -7.33 -11.31 -17.49
N THR A 193 -7.51 -10.02 -17.79
CA THR A 193 -8.17 -9.08 -16.88
C THR A 193 -9.65 -9.42 -16.71
N ASN A 194 -10.34 -9.75 -17.80
CA ASN A 194 -11.78 -10.04 -17.79
C ASN A 194 -12.12 -11.29 -16.98
N ALA A 195 -11.36 -12.39 -17.13
CA ALA A 195 -11.62 -13.58 -16.34
C ALA A 195 -11.32 -13.35 -14.86
N PHE A 196 -10.20 -12.69 -14.54
CA PHE A 196 -9.79 -12.46 -13.16
C PHE A 196 -10.73 -11.49 -12.41
N THR A 197 -11.22 -10.45 -13.08
CA THR A 197 -12.23 -9.54 -12.47
C THR A 197 -13.48 -10.30 -12.03
N LYS A 198 -13.90 -11.35 -12.77
CA LYS A 198 -15.03 -12.20 -12.37
C LYS A 198 -14.74 -13.03 -11.12
N THR A 199 -13.50 -13.46 -10.90
CA THR A 199 -13.14 -14.27 -9.73
C THR A 199 -13.07 -13.45 -8.44
N LEU A 200 -12.88 -12.13 -8.54
CA LEU A 200 -12.87 -11.23 -7.38
C LEU A 200 -14.28 -11.03 -6.79
N GLY A 201 -15.33 -11.36 -7.54
CA GLY A 201 -16.72 -11.23 -7.11
C GLY A 201 -17.18 -9.78 -6.92
N ASN A 202 -18.48 -9.58 -6.70
CA ASN A 202 -19.06 -8.26 -6.44
C ASN A 202 -18.86 -7.85 -4.96
N GLY A 203 -17.66 -7.96 -4.40
CA GLY A 203 -17.26 -7.33 -3.13
C GLY A 203 -18.08 -7.61 -1.86
N GLU A 204 -19.17 -8.38 -1.87
CA GLU A 204 -20.15 -8.43 -0.77
C GLU A 204 -19.95 -9.59 0.22
N GLU A 205 -19.32 -10.71 -0.17
CA GLU A 205 -19.31 -11.94 0.65
C GLU A 205 -17.93 -12.49 1.05
N GLN A 206 -16.83 -11.74 0.95
CA GLN A 206 -15.56 -12.22 1.52
C GLN A 206 -15.44 -11.85 3.00
N GLY A 207 -15.92 -12.77 3.84
CA GLY A 207 -15.93 -12.75 5.31
C GLY A 207 -14.54 -12.67 5.95
N GLY A 208 -13.97 -11.47 5.92
CA GLY A 208 -12.74 -11.11 6.62
C GLY A 208 -12.50 -9.59 6.66
N ARG A 209 -13.55 -8.77 6.45
CA ARG A 209 -13.49 -7.30 6.40
C ARG A 209 -13.07 -6.69 7.74
N THR A 210 -11.79 -6.73 8.05
CA THR A 210 -11.18 -5.78 8.99
C THR A 210 -10.85 -4.50 8.22
N GLY A 211 -11.75 -3.52 8.27
CA GLY A 211 -11.45 -2.13 7.93
C GLY A 211 -11.56 -1.72 6.46
N ASN A 212 -11.53 -0.41 6.27
CA ASN A 212 -11.77 0.44 5.08
C ASN A 212 -10.91 0.11 3.82
N THR A 213 -10.84 -1.16 3.40
CA THR A 213 -9.96 -1.61 2.31
C THR A 213 -10.70 -1.57 0.97
N PRO A 214 -10.18 -0.83 -0.03
CA PRO A 214 -10.79 -0.77 -1.36
C PRO A 214 -10.76 -2.13 -2.07
N SER A 215 -11.73 -2.37 -2.95
CA SER A 215 -11.69 -3.52 -3.86
C SER A 215 -10.40 -3.49 -4.70
N PRO A 216 -9.74 -4.64 -4.93
CA PRO A 216 -8.52 -4.70 -5.72
C PRO A 216 -8.80 -4.27 -7.17
N LEU A 217 -7.89 -3.47 -7.73
CA LEU A 217 -7.88 -3.10 -9.14
C LEU A 217 -7.21 -4.19 -9.97
N VAL A 218 -7.65 -4.34 -11.21
CA VAL A 218 -7.07 -5.29 -12.17
C VAL A 218 -6.45 -4.51 -13.32
N ALA A 219 -5.17 -4.77 -13.59
CA ALA A 219 -4.42 -4.13 -14.65
C ALA A 219 -3.86 -5.15 -15.63
N SER A 220 -3.83 -4.78 -16.90
CA SER A 220 -3.28 -5.58 -18.00
C SER A 220 -1.75 -5.57 -18.04
N SER A 221 -1.12 -4.54 -17.46
CA SER A 221 0.32 -4.34 -17.44
C SER A 221 0.74 -3.44 -16.27
N VAL A 222 2.05 -3.37 -15.99
CA VAL A 222 2.59 -2.40 -15.01
C VAL A 222 2.30 -0.96 -15.45
N SER A 223 2.29 -0.68 -16.75
CA SER A 223 1.97 0.67 -17.25
C SER A 223 0.51 1.05 -17.02
N ASP A 224 -0.40 0.11 -17.26
CA ASP A 224 -1.83 0.27 -17.00
C ASP A 224 -2.08 0.48 -15.50
N ALA A 225 -1.43 -0.30 -14.63
CA ALA A 225 -1.49 -0.11 -13.17
C ALA A 225 -1.08 1.31 -12.76
N LEU A 226 0.03 1.83 -13.29
CA LEU A 226 0.49 3.19 -13.01
C LEU A 226 -0.50 4.26 -13.51
N GLN A 227 -1.07 4.07 -14.70
CA GLN A 227 -2.07 4.98 -15.25
C GLN A 227 -3.34 5.01 -14.40
N GLN A 228 -3.84 3.84 -13.98
CA GLN A 228 -5.02 3.74 -13.12
C GLN A 228 -4.78 4.44 -11.77
N LEU A 229 -3.62 4.21 -11.14
CA LEU A 229 -3.25 4.81 -9.85
C LEU A 229 -2.98 6.32 -9.89
N GLN A 230 -2.71 6.87 -11.08
CA GLN A 230 -2.57 8.31 -11.30
C GLN A 230 -3.91 8.98 -11.64
N SER A 231 -4.96 8.20 -11.91
CA SER A 231 -6.28 8.75 -12.24
C SER A 231 -7.08 9.09 -10.98
N ASP A 232 -7.86 10.17 -11.03
CA ASP A 232 -8.79 10.53 -9.95
C ASP A 232 -9.93 9.51 -9.75
N LYS A 233 -10.07 8.54 -10.66
CA LYS A 233 -11.16 7.54 -10.65
C LYS A 233 -11.11 6.60 -9.45
N VAL A 234 -9.95 6.45 -8.81
CA VAL A 234 -9.79 5.58 -7.63
C VAL A 234 -10.46 6.20 -6.40
N GLY A 235 -10.74 7.51 -6.41
CA GLY A 235 -11.33 8.21 -5.26
C GLY A 235 -10.43 8.26 -4.02
N ILE A 236 -9.18 7.83 -4.17
CA ILE A 236 -8.16 7.71 -3.13
C ILE A 236 -6.90 8.39 -3.65
N GLU A 237 -6.31 9.24 -2.81
CA GLU A 237 -5.03 9.85 -3.12
C GLU A 237 -3.91 8.82 -2.85
N VAL A 238 -3.25 8.38 -3.92
CA VAL A 238 -2.14 7.41 -3.79
C VAL A 238 -0.86 8.12 -3.32
N ASP A 239 -0.30 7.79 -2.17
CA ASP A 239 0.95 8.41 -1.70
C ASP A 239 2.18 7.81 -2.42
N LYS A 240 2.53 6.55 -2.10
CA LYS A 240 3.59 5.79 -2.80
C LYS A 240 3.02 4.63 -3.62
N ILE A 241 3.67 4.32 -4.74
CA ILE A 241 3.39 3.11 -5.52
C ILE A 241 4.52 2.10 -5.26
N MET A 242 4.17 0.95 -4.69
CA MET A 242 5.10 -0.09 -4.29
C MET A 242 4.84 -1.39 -5.06
N VAL A 243 5.84 -1.88 -5.79
CA VAL A 243 5.79 -3.18 -6.46
C VAL A 243 6.25 -4.24 -5.48
N ILE A 244 5.37 -5.19 -5.19
CA ILE A 244 5.62 -6.26 -4.21
C ILE A 244 5.88 -7.63 -4.88
N GLY A 245 6.15 -7.62 -6.19
CA GLY A 245 6.58 -8.79 -6.97
C GLY A 245 5.46 -9.45 -7.79
N GLY A 246 5.67 -10.65 -8.34
CA GLY A 246 6.91 -11.44 -8.32
C GLY A 246 7.92 -11.06 -9.41
N ALA A 247 8.86 -11.96 -9.71
CA ALA A 247 10.00 -11.75 -10.63
C ALA A 247 9.61 -11.02 -11.94
N SER A 248 8.61 -11.53 -12.67
CA SER A 248 8.20 -10.94 -13.94
C SER A 248 7.66 -9.51 -13.81
N ILE A 249 7.09 -9.15 -12.65
CA ILE A 249 6.58 -7.80 -12.38
C ILE A 249 7.74 -6.88 -11.98
N TYR A 250 8.70 -7.39 -11.19
CA TYR A 250 9.93 -6.66 -10.89
C TYR A 250 10.69 -6.31 -12.18
N GLU A 251 10.91 -7.28 -13.07
CA GLU A 251 11.58 -7.06 -14.37
C GLU A 251 10.89 -5.98 -15.21
N GLN A 252 9.55 -6.00 -15.26
CA GLN A 252 8.78 -4.98 -15.99
C GLN A 252 8.85 -3.61 -15.32
N ALA A 253 8.84 -3.58 -13.98
CA ALA A 253 8.95 -2.36 -13.20
C ALA A 253 10.34 -1.71 -13.36
N LEU A 254 11.42 -2.47 -13.34
CA LEU A 254 12.80 -1.96 -13.45
C LEU A 254 13.07 -1.25 -14.79
N LYS A 255 12.42 -1.71 -15.88
CA LYS A 255 12.50 -1.08 -17.21
C LYS A 255 11.85 0.30 -17.28
N ARG A 256 11.08 0.69 -16.26
CA ARG A 256 10.42 1.99 -16.16
C ARG A 256 11.40 3.06 -15.67
N LYS A 257 11.24 4.29 -16.18
CA LYS A 257 11.98 5.47 -15.65
C LYS A 257 11.52 5.85 -14.24
N GLU A 258 10.30 5.48 -13.89
CA GLU A 258 9.68 5.73 -12.59
C GLU A 258 10.26 4.84 -11.50
N ALA A 259 10.91 3.70 -11.82
CA ALA A 259 11.62 2.89 -10.84
C ALA A 259 12.82 3.67 -10.30
N LYS A 260 12.65 4.22 -9.10
CA LYS A 260 13.64 5.08 -8.43
C LYS A 260 14.19 4.47 -7.15
N HIS A 261 13.46 3.55 -6.52
CA HIS A 261 13.83 2.99 -5.23
C HIS A 261 13.65 1.48 -5.20
N VAL A 262 14.53 0.79 -4.50
CA VAL A 262 14.39 -0.62 -4.13
C VAL A 262 14.60 -0.75 -2.62
N LEU A 263 13.57 -1.21 -1.92
CA LEU A 263 13.65 -1.68 -0.54
C LEU A 263 13.97 -3.16 -0.57
N LEU A 264 15.19 -3.52 -0.16
CA LEU A 264 15.68 -4.89 -0.14
C LEU A 264 15.90 -5.35 1.29
N THR A 265 15.22 -6.41 1.69
CA THR A 265 15.63 -7.20 2.87
C THR A 265 16.69 -8.21 2.41
N LYS A 266 17.97 -7.95 2.68
CA LYS A 266 19.09 -8.84 2.34
C LYS A 266 19.15 -10.00 3.32
N ILE A 267 18.68 -11.19 2.92
CA ILE A 267 18.83 -12.41 3.70
C ILE A 267 20.29 -12.88 3.59
N GLN A 268 20.98 -13.05 4.72
CA GLN A 268 22.41 -13.40 4.72
C GLN A 268 22.68 -14.89 4.42
N ARG A 269 21.66 -15.73 4.54
CA ARG A 269 21.74 -17.18 4.31
C ARG A 269 21.24 -17.54 2.92
N GLU A 270 21.90 -18.52 2.28
CA GLU A 270 21.44 -19.07 1.01
C GLU A 270 20.33 -20.11 1.20
N TYR A 271 19.39 -20.13 0.26
CA TYR A 271 18.30 -21.09 0.21
C TYR A 271 18.10 -21.58 -1.23
N GLU A 272 17.60 -22.79 -1.41
CA GLU A 272 17.28 -23.30 -2.74
C GLU A 272 16.12 -22.49 -3.35
N CYS A 273 16.39 -21.79 -4.45
CA CYS A 273 15.44 -20.93 -5.13
C CYS A 273 15.23 -21.39 -6.59
N ASP A 274 14.03 -21.15 -7.11
CA ASP A 274 13.71 -21.32 -8.54
C ASP A 274 13.34 -19.98 -9.21
N THR A 275 13.17 -18.95 -8.41
CA THR A 275 12.75 -17.62 -8.83
C THR A 275 13.75 -16.60 -8.28
N PHE A 276 14.28 -15.77 -9.15
CA PHE A 276 15.37 -14.84 -8.84
C PHE A 276 14.99 -13.40 -9.21
N PHE A 277 15.55 -12.44 -8.48
CA PHE A 277 15.53 -11.03 -8.85
C PHE A 277 16.67 -10.75 -9.83
N SER A 278 16.36 -10.02 -10.90
CA SER A 278 17.23 -9.95 -12.09
C SER A 278 18.20 -8.76 -12.10
N GLU A 279 18.18 -7.91 -11.09
CA GLU A 279 18.95 -6.66 -11.06
C GLU A 279 20.04 -6.71 -9.99
N ASP A 280 21.26 -6.40 -10.39
CA ASP A 280 22.39 -6.22 -9.48
C ASP A 280 22.34 -4.80 -8.87
N LEU A 281 21.92 -4.73 -7.60
CA LEU A 281 21.81 -3.48 -6.86
C LEU A 281 23.15 -2.97 -6.32
N ASP A 282 24.19 -3.82 -6.29
CA ASP A 282 25.52 -3.44 -5.86
C ASP A 282 26.38 -2.94 -7.06
N GLY A 283 25.79 -2.92 -8.27
CA GLY A 283 26.37 -2.35 -9.50
C GLY A 283 26.27 -0.82 -9.60
N THR A 284 26.52 -0.26 -10.80
CA THR A 284 26.62 1.21 -11.01
C THR A 284 25.28 1.94 -11.12
N ASN A 285 24.19 1.21 -11.40
CA ASN A 285 22.86 1.81 -11.61
C ASN A 285 22.16 2.16 -10.30
N TRP A 286 22.66 1.66 -9.17
CA TRP A 286 22.02 1.77 -7.87
C TRP A 286 23.04 2.20 -6.82
N LYS A 287 22.57 2.96 -5.84
CA LYS A 287 23.37 3.39 -4.69
C LYS A 287 22.63 3.00 -3.43
N LYS A 288 23.27 2.20 -2.57
CA LYS A 288 22.77 1.91 -1.22
C LYS A 288 22.69 3.22 -0.42
N ALA A 289 21.52 3.49 0.12
CA ALA A 289 21.23 4.64 0.96
C ALA A 289 21.80 4.45 2.37
N SER A 290 22.03 5.54 3.09
CA SER A 290 22.43 5.48 4.49
C SER A 290 21.29 4.98 5.40
N PRO A 291 21.59 4.51 6.62
CA PRO A 291 20.55 4.15 7.60
C PRO A 291 19.57 5.30 7.90
N GLU A 292 20.05 6.55 7.88
CA GLU A 292 19.24 7.76 8.07
C GLU A 292 18.28 7.98 6.90
N GLU A 293 18.77 7.87 5.67
CA GLU A 293 17.94 7.97 4.46
C GLU A 293 16.87 6.85 4.43
N LEU A 294 17.23 5.63 4.81
CA LEU A 294 16.29 4.51 4.94
C LEU A 294 15.21 4.81 6.01
N LYS A 295 15.62 5.32 7.18
CA LYS A 295 14.71 5.72 8.27
C LYS A 295 13.75 6.82 7.81
N GLU A 296 14.25 7.85 7.15
CA GLU A 296 13.42 8.94 6.62
C GLU A 296 12.45 8.41 5.56
N PHE A 297 12.91 7.58 4.64
CA PHE A 297 12.10 7.05 3.55
C PHE A 297 10.98 6.13 4.04
N THR A 298 11.27 5.29 5.03
CA THR A 298 10.35 4.27 5.54
C THR A 298 9.54 4.73 6.75
N GLY A 299 10.02 5.73 7.49
CA GLY A 299 9.51 6.12 8.80
C GLY A 299 9.71 5.08 9.91
N GLU A 300 10.53 4.04 9.68
CA GLU A 300 10.81 3.01 10.68
C GLU A 300 11.91 3.44 11.64
N ALA A 301 11.72 3.14 12.93
CA ALA A 301 12.77 3.32 13.93
C ALA A 301 13.62 2.06 14.00
N PHE A 302 14.87 2.15 13.56
CA PHE A 302 15.88 1.10 13.67
C PHE A 302 16.66 1.27 14.97
N GLU A 303 16.07 0.90 16.11
CA GLU A 303 16.66 1.14 17.44
C GLU A 303 18.05 0.51 17.64
N HIS A 304 18.28 -0.64 16.99
CA HIS A 304 19.51 -1.44 17.11
C HIS A 304 20.24 -1.60 15.76
N GLY A 305 20.00 -0.68 14.82
CA GLY A 305 20.50 -0.79 13.44
C GLY A 305 19.54 -1.53 12.51
N THR A 306 19.97 -1.71 11.26
CA THR A 306 19.17 -2.27 10.16
C THR A 306 19.27 -3.79 10.05
N GLU A 307 20.19 -4.40 10.80
CA GLU A 307 20.38 -5.85 10.87
C GLU A 307 19.49 -6.46 11.96
N VAL A 308 18.87 -7.59 11.63
CA VAL A 308 17.97 -8.33 12.51
C VAL A 308 18.32 -9.81 12.41
N GLU A 309 18.25 -10.50 13.56
CA GLU A 309 18.32 -11.95 13.63
C GLU A 309 16.99 -12.52 14.15
N GLU A 310 16.41 -13.46 13.39
CA GLU A 310 15.19 -14.16 13.78
C GLU A 310 15.28 -15.63 13.32
N LYS A 311 15.03 -16.58 14.23
CA LYS A 311 15.01 -18.02 13.92
C LYS A 311 16.27 -18.50 13.19
N ASP A 312 17.44 -18.09 13.67
CA ASP A 312 18.75 -18.38 13.07
C ASP A 312 18.94 -17.86 11.63
N VAL A 313 18.12 -16.87 11.24
CA VAL A 313 18.26 -16.15 9.97
C VAL A 313 18.61 -14.70 10.27
N ARG A 314 19.80 -14.29 9.84
CA ARG A 314 20.21 -12.88 9.83
C ARG A 314 19.79 -12.22 8.52
N PHE A 315 19.28 -11.00 8.62
CA PHE A 315 18.92 -10.19 7.46
C PHE A 315 19.07 -8.69 7.74
N GLU A 316 19.28 -7.92 6.69
CA GLU A 316 19.48 -6.47 6.75
C GLU A 316 18.41 -5.74 5.92
N PHE A 317 17.77 -4.72 6.48
CA PHE A 317 16.93 -3.81 5.71
C PHE A 317 17.77 -2.76 4.98
N CYS A 318 17.64 -2.69 3.66
CA CYS A 318 18.38 -1.79 2.80
C CYS A 318 17.43 -0.96 1.93
N LEU A 319 17.79 0.31 1.69
CA LEU A 319 17.22 1.12 0.62
C LEU A 319 18.29 1.33 -0.44
N TYR A 320 17.92 1.16 -1.71
CA TYR A 320 18.75 1.49 -2.86
C TYR A 320 18.03 2.56 -3.69
N ASN A 321 18.77 3.59 -4.07
CA ASN A 321 18.30 4.67 -4.93
C ASN A 321 18.92 4.51 -6.32
N ARG A 322 18.11 4.66 -7.37
CA ARG A 322 18.62 4.61 -8.73
C ARG A 322 19.52 5.81 -8.99
N VAL A 323 20.72 5.56 -9.49
CA VAL A 323 21.65 6.60 -9.94
C VAL A 323 21.09 7.19 -11.24
N ALA A 324 20.98 8.52 -11.28
CA ALA A 324 20.36 9.26 -12.39
C ALA A 324 21.21 9.22 -13.66
#